data_AF-A0AA48HEQ9-F1
#
_entry.id   AF-A0AA48HEQ9-F1
#
_cell.length_a   1.000
_cell.length_b   1.000
_cell.length_c   1.000
_cell.angle_alpha   90.00
_cell.angle_beta   90.00
_cell.angle_gamma   90.00
#
_symmetry.space_group_name_H-M   'P 1'
#
loop_
_entity.id
_entity.type
_entity.pdbx_description
1 polymer ?
#
loop_
_entity_poly.entity_id
_entity_poly.type
_entity_poly.pdbx_seq_one_letter_code
_entity_poly.pdbx_strand_id
1 'polypeptide(L)' 'MTLNNAQIEINMMNNLSSITLLAPEIGYDIAASIVKDAKQRHLSLAESAESLGLFSIDDFEVLLKHKLSQQ' A
#
# COMPACT_ATOMS: atom_id res chain seq x y z
N MET A 1 21.35 16.24 4.93
CA MET A 1 20.01 15.65 5.15
C MET A 1 19.19 15.93 3.90
N THR A 2 19.39 15.16 2.85
CA THR A 2 18.85 15.47 1.53
C THR A 2 18.04 14.30 1.01
N LEU A 3 16.72 14.50 1.11
CA LEU A 3 15.70 14.03 0.18
C LEU A 3 15.65 12.52 -0.04
N ASN A 4 15.05 11.83 0.93
CA ASN A 4 14.47 10.50 0.74
C ASN A 4 13.23 10.52 -0.19
N ASN A 5 12.79 11.68 -0.68
CA ASN A 5 11.59 11.82 -1.52
C ASN A 5 11.65 10.97 -2.80
N ALA A 6 12.84 10.80 -3.38
CA ALA A 6 13.02 9.93 -4.55
C ALA A 6 12.89 8.43 -4.23
N GLN A 7 13.19 8.01 -3.00
CA GLN A 7 12.92 6.64 -2.55
C GLN A 7 11.42 6.43 -2.29
N ILE A 8 10.71 7.47 -1.86
CA ILE A 8 9.25 7.41 -1.65
C ILE A 8 8.55 7.07 -2.97
N GLU A 9 8.92 7.71 -4.08
CA GLU A 9 8.34 7.42 -5.40
C GLU A 9 8.66 6.02 -5.92
N ILE A 10 9.87 5.51 -5.69
CA ILE A 10 10.27 4.15 -6.10
C ILE A 10 9.52 3.10 -5.26
N ASN A 11 9.30 3.36 -3.96
CA ASN A 11 8.41 2.52 -3.14
C ASN A 11 6.93 2.63 -3.56
N MET A 12 6.51 3.79 -4.07
CA MET A 12 5.16 4.05 -4.58
C MET A 12 4.84 3.21 -5.83
N MET A 13 5.81 3.03 -6.74
CA MET A 13 5.67 2.18 -7.93
C MET A 13 5.78 0.67 -7.63
N ASN A 14 6.59 0.26 -6.64
CA ASN A 14 6.68 -1.15 -6.21
C ASN A 14 5.43 -1.65 -5.45
N ASN A 15 4.54 -0.75 -5.07
CA ASN A 15 3.37 -1.05 -4.27
C ASN A 15 2.22 -1.70 -5.07
N LEU A 16 2.13 -1.47 -6.39
CA LEU A 16 1.05 -2.03 -7.21
C LEU A 16 1.11 -3.57 -7.31
N SER A 17 2.32 -4.14 -7.38
CA SER A 17 2.51 -5.59 -7.40
C SER A 17 2.23 -6.21 -6.03
N SER A 18 2.67 -5.55 -4.96
CA SER A 18 2.55 -6.03 -3.59
C SER A 18 1.09 -6.09 -3.11
N ILE A 19 0.27 -5.10 -3.46
CA ILE A 19 -1.16 -5.12 -3.11
C ILE A 19 -1.99 -6.10 -3.93
N THR A 20 -1.55 -6.43 -5.15
CA THR A 20 -2.16 -7.51 -5.94
C THR A 20 -1.98 -8.86 -5.24
N LEU A 21 -0.85 -9.07 -4.57
CA LEU A 21 -0.60 -10.26 -3.74
C LEU A 21 -1.49 -10.31 -2.50
N LEU A 22 -1.88 -9.15 -1.98
CA LEU A 22 -2.79 -9.02 -0.83
C LEU A 22 -4.28 -9.11 -1.21
N ALA A 23 -4.64 -8.80 -2.46
CA ALA A 23 -6.02 -8.83 -2.95
C ALA A 23 -6.83 -10.09 -2.59
N PRO A 24 -6.29 -11.33 -2.62
CA PRO A 24 -7.03 -12.51 -2.17
C PRO A 24 -7.26 -12.57 -0.64
N GLU A 25 -6.46 -11.87 0.16
CA GLU A 25 -6.59 -11.85 1.63
C GLU A 25 -7.46 -10.69 2.14
N ILE A 26 -7.26 -9.49 1.61
CA ILE A 26 -8.02 -8.29 2.01
C ILE A 26 -9.27 -8.06 1.16
N GLY A 27 -9.43 -8.81 0.06
CA GLY A 27 -10.51 -8.65 -0.92
C GLY A 27 -10.12 -7.75 -2.10
N TYR A 28 -10.49 -8.16 -3.31
CA TYR A 28 -10.15 -7.46 -4.55
C TYR A 28 -10.72 -6.03 -4.61
N ASP A 29 -11.98 -5.83 -4.20
CA ASP A 29 -12.62 -4.51 -4.18
C ASP A 29 -11.92 -3.53 -3.22
N ILE A 30 -11.50 -4.04 -2.06
CA ILE A 30 -10.77 -3.26 -1.06
C ILE A 30 -9.38 -2.89 -1.61
N ALA A 31 -8.65 -3.86 -2.14
CA ALA A 31 -7.35 -3.61 -2.78
C ALA A 31 -7.45 -2.58 -3.91
N ALA A 32 -8.44 -2.72 -4.81
CA ALA A 32 -8.67 -1.79 -5.91
C ALA A 32 -9.03 -0.37 -5.42
N SER A 33 -9.83 -0.26 -4.37
CA SER A 33 -10.20 1.04 -3.77
C SER A 33 -8.99 1.75 -3.16
N ILE A 34 -8.14 1.03 -2.43
CA ILE A 34 -6.91 1.57 -1.84
C ILE A 34 -5.96 2.06 -2.94
N VAL A 35 -5.74 1.27 -4.01
CA VAL A 35 -4.89 1.67 -5.14
C VAL A 35 -5.42 2.93 -5.82
N LYS A 36 -6.73 2.97 -6.05
CA LYS A 36 -7.37 4.11 -6.71
C LYS A 36 -7.23 5.38 -5.88
N ASP A 37 -7.49 5.29 -4.58
CA ASP A 37 -7.36 6.42 -3.66
C ASP A 37 -5.89 6.89 -3.56
N ALA A 38 -4.95 5.97 -3.38
CA ALA A 38 -3.52 6.25 -3.29
C ALA A 38 -3.01 6.97 -4.55
N LYS A 39 -3.43 6.49 -5.72
CA LYS A 39 -3.08 7.10 -7.01
C LYS A 39 -3.72 8.47 -7.21
N GLN A 40 -4.96 8.66 -6.78
CA GLN A 40 -5.67 9.93 -6.92
C GLN A 40 -5.13 11.01 -5.98
N ARG A 41 -4.72 10.61 -4.77
CA ARG A 41 -4.27 11.53 -3.72
C ARG A 41 -2.76 11.65 -3.61
N HIS A 42 -2.01 10.89 -4.42
CA HIS A 42 -0.56 10.75 -4.28
C HIS A 42 -0.15 10.36 -2.85
N LEU A 43 -0.90 9.43 -2.26
CA LEU A 43 -0.63 8.86 -0.94
C LEU A 43 0.00 7.48 -1.06
N SER A 44 0.59 7.00 0.04
CA SER A 44 1.02 5.60 0.14
C SER A 44 -0.20 4.68 0.28
N LEU A 45 -0.05 3.39 -0.10
CA LEU A 45 -1.13 2.42 0.06
C LEU A 45 -1.61 2.31 1.51
N ALA A 46 -0.68 2.34 2.46
CA ALA A 46 -1.00 2.31 3.89
C ALA A 46 -1.79 3.56 4.34
N GLU A 47 -1.40 4.74 3.86
CA GLU A 47 -2.12 5.99 4.15
C GLU A 47 -3.51 6.03 3.52
N SER A 48 -3.67 5.50 2.31
CA SER A 48 -5.00 5.36 1.71
C SER A 48 -5.84 4.30 2.41
N ALA A 49 -5.26 3.19 2.86
CA ALA A 49 -5.97 2.20 3.66
C ALA A 49 -6.51 2.80 4.97
N GLU A 50 -5.72 3.64 5.63
CA GLU A 50 -6.12 4.37 6.83
C GLU A 50 -7.15 5.46 6.53
N SER A 51 -6.94 6.24 5.46
CA SER A 51 -7.88 7.28 5.03
C SER A 51 -9.24 6.71 4.61
N LEU A 52 -9.28 5.46 4.14
CA LEU A 52 -10.51 4.73 3.81
C LEU A 52 -11.14 4.05 5.04
N GLY A 53 -10.46 4.06 6.20
CA GLY A 53 -10.92 3.43 7.44
C GLY A 53 -10.88 1.90 7.39
N LEU A 54 -10.04 1.33 6.52
CA LEU A 54 -9.95 -0.11 6.29
C LEU A 54 -8.91 -0.77 7.20
N PHE A 55 -7.72 -0.17 7.28
CA PHE A 55 -6.59 -0.64 8.07
C PHE A 55 -5.81 0.55 8.60
N SER A 56 -5.21 0.43 9.80
CA SER A 56 -4.21 1.41 10.23
C SER A 56 -2.96 1.28 9.37
N ILE A 57 -2.18 2.36 9.26
CA ILE A 57 -0.90 2.34 8.51
C ILE A 57 -0.02 1.16 8.96
N ASP A 58 0.17 0.99 10.27
CA ASP A 58 1.05 -0.02 10.85
C ASP A 58 0.59 -1.46 10.53
N ASP A 59 -0.70 -1.74 10.72
CA ASP A 59 -1.30 -3.05 10.42
C ASP A 59 -1.13 -3.40 8.94
N PHE A 60 -1.37 -2.42 8.05
CA PHE A 60 -1.25 -2.61 6.61
C PHE A 60 0.21 -2.89 6.22
N GLU A 61 1.17 -2.15 6.78
CA GLU A 61 2.59 -2.36 6.52
C GLU A 61 3.09 -3.72 7.03
N VAL A 62 2.64 -4.16 8.20
CA VAL A 62 2.96 -5.49 8.74
C VAL A 62 2.41 -6.59 7.83
N LEU A 63 1.16 -6.45 7.39
CA LEU A 63 0.51 -7.38 6.46
C LEU A 63 1.29 -7.49 5.13
N LEU A 64 1.67 -6.34 4.56
CA LEU A 64 2.43 -6.26 3.32
C LEU A 64 3.82 -6.89 3.45
N LYS A 65 4.56 -6.55 4.52
CA LYS A 65 5.89 -7.13 4.80
C LYS A 65 5.81 -8.64 5.02
N HIS A 66 4.80 -9.09 5.76
CA HIS A 66 4.57 -10.51 5.98
C HIS A 66 4.37 -11.25 4.66
N LYS A 67 3.55 -10.72 3.74
CA LYS A 67 3.37 -11.33 2.40
C LYS A 67 4.61 -11.31 1.54
N LEU A 68 5.36 -10.21 1.52
CA LEU A 68 6.61 -10.10 0.74
C LEU A 68 7.68 -11.08 1.25
N SER A 69 7.72 -11.35 2.56
CA SER A 69 8.66 -12.32 3.15
C SER A 69 8.32 -13.80 2.89
N GLN A 70 7.13 -14.08 2.35
CA GLN A 70 6.62 -15.42 2.07
C GLN A 70 6.68 -15.78 0.57
N GLN A 71 7.31 -14.93 -0.26
CA GLN A 71 7.64 -15.20 -1.67
C GLN A 71 9.09 -15.63 -1.83
#